data_AF-A0A2E7QCD1-F1
#
_entry.id   AF-A0A2E7QCD1-F1
#
_cell.length_a   1.000
_cell.length_b   1.000
_cell.length_c   1.000
_cell.angle_alpha   90.00
_cell.angle_beta   90.00
_cell.angle_gamma   90.00
#
_symmetry.space_group_name_H-M   'P 1'
#
loop_
_entity.id
_entity.type
_entity.pdbx_description
1 polymer ?
#
loop_
_entity_poly.entity_id
_entity_poly.type
_entity_poly.pdbx_seq_one_letter_code
_entity_poly.pdbx_strand_id
1 'polypeptide(L)' 'MGHALEFRSQLELAYRFDNRSRLGLAISHYSNASMGDTNPGTETATIYYSIPLNSFRD' A
#
# COMPACT_ATOMS: atom_id res chain seq x y z
N MET A 1 -11.85 9.36 5.14
CA MET A 1 -11.90 10.84 5.31
C MET A 1 -13.06 11.45 4.53
N GLY A 2 -14.30 10.96 4.68
CA GLY A 2 -15.53 11.67 4.26
C GLY A 2 -15.66 12.15 2.79
N HIS A 3 -14.71 11.85 1.90
CA HIS A 3 -14.63 12.38 0.54
C HIS A 3 -14.53 11.26 -0.50
N ALA A 4 -15.07 11.52 -1.69
CA ALA A 4 -15.07 10.56 -2.79
C ALA A 4 -13.67 10.31 -3.39
N LEU A 5 -12.74 11.25 -3.21
CA LEU A 5 -11.36 11.15 -3.67
C LEU A 5 -10.40 11.33 -2.49
N GLU A 6 -9.48 10.40 -2.34
CA GLU A 6 -8.39 10.44 -1.37
C GLU A 6 -7.07 10.10 -2.07
N PHE A 7 -6.01 10.78 -1.68
CA PHE A 7 -4.66 10.56 -2.18
C PHE A 7 -3.89 9.69 -1.21
N ARG A 8 -3.23 8.65 -1.71
CA ARG A 8 -2.30 7.82 -0.97
C ARG A 8 -0.88 8.04 -1.47
N SER A 9 -0.03 8.57 -0.62
CA SER A 9 1.42 8.62 -0.83
C SER A 9 2.06 7.47 -0.07
N GLN A 10 2.90 6.66 -0.72
CA GLN A 10 3.48 5.45 -0.13
C GLN A 10 4.97 5.34 -0.45
N LEU A 11 5.75 4.98 0.58
CA LEU A 11 7.11 4.48 0.42
C LEU A 11 7.11 2.98 0.72
N GLU A 12 7.80 2.22 -0.12
CA GLU A 12 7.79 0.76 -0.05
C GLU A 12 9.20 0.18 -0.28
N LEU A 13 9.51 -0.85 0.50
CA LEU A 13 10.69 -1.68 0.34
C LEU A 13 10.24 -3.14 0.25
N ALA A 14 10.73 -3.86 -0.77
CA ALA A 14 10.40 -5.25 -0.97
C ALA A 14 11.63 -6.08 -1.37
N TYR A 15 11.67 -7.32 -0.89
CA TYR A 15 12.62 -8.33 -1.32
C TYR A 15 11.92 -9.36 -2.20
N ARG A 16 12.53 -9.69 -3.35
CA ARG A 16 12.03 -10.71 -4.27
C ARG A 16 12.87 -11.98 -4.14
N PHE A 17 12.21 -13.09 -3.83
CA PHE A 17 12.81 -14.42 -3.76
C PHE A 17 12.97 -15.04 -5.16
N ASP A 18 13.73 -16.13 -5.26
CA ASP A 18 14.01 -16.82 -6.54
C ASP A 18 12.75 -17.37 -7.22
N ASN A 19 11.77 -17.84 -6.43
CA ASN A 19 10.45 -18.26 -6.92
C ASN A 19 9.55 -17.07 -7.35
N ARG A 20 10.10 -15.86 -7.36
CA ARG A 20 9.44 -14.58 -7.70
C ARG A 20 8.37 -14.12 -6.71
N SER A 21 8.17 -14.81 -5.58
CA SER A 21 7.39 -14.25 -4.47
C SER A 21 8.10 -13.01 -3.91
N ARG A 22 7.36 -12.14 -3.23
CA ARG A 22 7.95 -10.94 -2.59
C ARG A 22 7.42 -10.76 -1.18
N LEU A 23 8.31 -10.42 -0.26
CA LEU A 23 7.97 -9.89 1.06
C LEU A 23 8.22 -8.38 1.04
N GLY A 24 7.22 -7.60 1.38
CA GLY A 24 7.29 -6.14 1.35
C GLY A 24 6.81 -5.48 2.63
N LEU A 25 7.39 -4.31 2.88
CA LEU A 25 7.04 -3.39 3.95
C LEU A 25 6.72 -2.04 3.30
N ALA A 26 5.62 -1.42 3.72
CA ALA A 26 5.20 -0.12 3.22
C ALA A 26 4.72 0.79 4.34
N ILE A 27 5.00 2.08 4.20
CA ILE A 27 4.40 3.14 4.99
C ILE A 27 3.64 4.04 4.03
N SER A 28 2.36 4.27 4.29
CA SER A 28 1.52 5.13 3.47
C SER A 28 0.83 6.21 4.29
N HIS A 29 0.73 7.41 3.74
CA HIS A 29 -0.06 8.51 4.28
C HIS A 29 -1.25 8.76 3.34
N TYR A 30 -2.45 8.77 3.90
CA TYR A 30 -3.68 9.10 3.19
C TYR A 30 -4.15 10.49 3.58
N SER A 31 -4.52 11.29 2.58
CA SER A 31 -5.08 12.62 2.78
C SER A 31 -6.17 12.92 1.77
N ASN A 32 -7.05 13.86 2.10
CA ASN A 32 -7.99 14.46 1.16
C ASN A 32 -7.39 15.69 0.44
N ALA A 33 -6.08 15.95 0.57
CA ALA A 33 -5.40 17.14 0.08
C ALA A 33 -6.08 18.48 0.48
N SER A 34 -6.73 18.52 1.65
CA SER A 34 -7.53 19.67 2.12
C SER A 34 -8.76 20.00 1.27
N MET A 35 -9.28 19.06 0.48
CA MET A 35 -10.55 19.23 -0.28
C MET A 35 -11.82 19.10 0.58
N GLY A 36 -11.67 19.11 1.92
CA GLY A 36 -12.76 19.36 2.86
C GLY A 36 -12.31 19.47 4.31
N ASP A 37 -13.28 19.74 5.20
CA ASP A 37 -13.09 20.42 6.49
C ASP A 37 -12.34 19.64 7.57
N THR A 38 -12.08 18.34 7.38
CA THR A 38 -11.35 17.51 8.36
C THR A 38 -10.35 16.61 7.64
N ASN A 39 -9.06 16.84 7.86
CA ASN A 39 -7.99 15.97 7.39
C ASN A 39 -7.22 15.37 8.59
N PRO A 40 -7.77 14.35 9.27
CA PRO A 40 -6.94 13.47 10.07
C PRO A 40 -6.11 12.66 9.08
N GLY A 41 -5.00 13.22 8.62
CA GLY A 41 -4.03 12.45 7.83
C GLY A 41 -3.80 11.10 8.52
N THR A 42 -3.99 10.01 7.80
CA THR A 42 -3.88 8.66 8.38
C THR A 42 -2.68 7.96 7.81
N GLU A 43 -1.74 7.66 8.67
CA GLU A 43 -0.58 6.85 8.38
C GLU A 43 -0.90 5.36 8.56
N THR A 44 -0.38 4.53 7.68
CA THR A 44 -0.51 3.06 7.76
C THR A 44 0.86 2.44 7.55
N ALA A 45 1.21 1.48 8.41
CA ALA A 45 2.33 0.58 8.20
C ALA A 45 1.78 -0.79 7.78
N THR A 46 2.27 -1.33 6.66
CA THR A 46 1.78 -2.59 6.08
C THR A 46 2.94 -3.55 5.86
N ILE A 47 2.69 -4.82 6.19
CA ILE A 47 3.51 -5.96 5.75
C ILE A 47 2.66 -6.75 4.77
N TYR A 48 3.22 -7.10 3.62
CA TYR A 48 2.50 -7.92 2.64
C TYR A 48 3.41 -8.98 2.02
N TYR A 49 2.81 -10.11 1.66
CA TYR A 49 3.47 -11.20 0.94
C TYR A 49 2.73 -11.46 -0.37
N SER A 50 3.45 -11.43 -1.49
CA SER A 50 2.88 -11.62 -2.83
C SER A 50 3.41 -12.89 -3.48
N ILE A 51 2.50 -13.67 -4.08
CA ILE A 51 2.77 -14.92 -4.78
C ILE A 51 2.37 -14.74 -6.25
N PRO A 52 3.21 -15.13 -7.22
CA PRO A 52 2.85 -14.95 -8.63
C PRO A 52 1.76 -15.95 -9.04
N LEU A 53 0.78 -15.50 -9.84
CA LEU A 53 -0.41 -16.30 -10.17
C LEU A 53 -0.10 -17.57 -10.97
N ASN A 54 1.01 -17.60 -11.70
CA ASN A 54 1.48 -18.78 -12.41
C ASN A 54 1.96 -19.90 -11.48
N SER A 55 2.24 -19.62 -10.20
CA SER A 55 2.54 -20.66 -9.20
C SER A 55 1.36 -21.59 -8.90
N PHE A 56 0.16 -21.25 -9.36
CA PHE A 56 -1.05 -22.07 -9.17
C PHE A 56 -1.50 -22.80 -10.43
N ARG A 57 -0.74 -22.71 -11.52
CA ARG A 57 -1.01 -23.42 -12.77
C ARG A 57 0.09 -24.47 -12.93
N ASP A 58 -0.26 -25.72 -12.62
CA ASP A 58 0.58 -26.89 -12.87
C ASP A 58 0.75 -27.15 -14.39
#